data_AF-A0A7S1EPK9-F1
#
_entry.id   AF-A0A7S1EPK9-F1
#
_cell.length_a   1.000
_cell.length_b   1.000
_cell.length_c   1.000
_cell.angle_alpha   90.00
_cell.angle_beta   90.00
_cell.angle_gamma   90.00
#
_symmetry.space_group_name_H-M   'P 1'
#
loop_
_entity.id
_entity.type
_entity.pdbx_description
1 polymer ?
#
loop_
_entity_poly.entity_id
_entity_poly.type
_entity_poly.pdbx_seq_one_letter_code
_entity_poly.pdbx_strand_id
1 'polypeptide(L)'
;MAHMDVKPDNVLIGNQKDASEPAVFKLVDFGLCCRSDGSDYSGREGDCRYLAPELLDDMCVSEVQGRCCSIDMRVADMFSFGAMLMELYLQEPLPAHGSGWHELRNASREHLHESLARIASPPLIEIIAACLSEPSSRPNAAQVCQLLESNFNFE
;
A
#
# COMPACT_ATOMS: atom_id res chain seq x y z
N MET A 1 4.85 2.47 -13.84
CA MET A 1 3.66 3.29 -13.51
C MET A 1 3.34 3.06 -12.05
N ALA A 2 2.81 4.08 -11.39
CA ALA A 2 2.21 4.00 -10.06
C ALA A 2 0.69 4.08 -10.20
N HIS A 3 -0.04 3.34 -9.36
CA HIS A 3 -1.49 3.25 -9.38
C HIS A 3 -2.16 4.47 -8.74
N MET A 4 -1.61 4.92 -7.60
CA MET A 4 -2.04 6.08 -6.82
C MET A 4 -3.38 5.93 -6.07
N ASP A 5 -3.97 4.74 -6.06
CA ASP A 5 -5.23 4.45 -5.36
C ASP A 5 -5.38 2.94 -5.08
N VAL A 6 -4.32 2.30 -4.58
CA VAL A 6 -4.40 0.89 -4.18
C VAL A 6 -5.19 0.77 -2.88
N LYS A 7 -6.32 0.05 -2.93
CA LYS A 7 -7.22 -0.17 -1.80
C LYS A 7 -8.13 -1.39 -2.04
N PRO A 8 -8.79 -1.94 -1.01
CA PRO A 8 -9.69 -3.07 -1.17
C PRO A 8 -10.75 -2.88 -2.26
N ASP A 9 -11.38 -1.69 -2.34
CA ASP A 9 -12.43 -1.38 -3.33
C ASP A 9 -11.96 -1.52 -4.78
N ASN A 10 -10.66 -1.34 -5.02
CA ASN A 10 -10.04 -1.41 -6.34
C ASN A 10 -9.46 -2.81 -6.64
N VAL A 11 -9.77 -3.83 -5.83
CA VAL A 11 -9.40 -5.22 -6.09
C VAL A 11 -10.66 -6.04 -6.37
N LEU A 12 -10.82 -6.45 -7.64
CA LEU A 12 -11.90 -7.34 -8.04
C LEU A 12 -11.53 -8.80 -7.83
N ILE A 13 -12.50 -9.59 -7.36
CA ILE A 13 -12.39 -11.04 -7.26
C ILE A 13 -12.98 -11.65 -8.54
N GLY A 14 -12.17 -12.44 -9.24
CA GLY A 14 -12.60 -13.17 -10.43
C GLY A 14 -13.60 -14.27 -10.09
N ASN A 15 -14.50 -14.56 -11.03
CA ASN A 15 -15.48 -15.64 -10.87
C ASN A 15 -14.78 -17.00 -10.74
N GLN A 16 -14.81 -17.59 -9.55
CA GLN A 16 -14.44 -18.99 -9.33
C GLN A 16 -15.52 -19.88 -9.95
N LYS A 17 -15.14 -20.67 -10.96
CA LYS A 17 -16.01 -21.70 -11.55
C LYS A 17 -16.02 -22.99 -10.73
N ASP A 18 -14.92 -23.24 -10.03
CA ASP A 18 -14.71 -24.37 -9.14
C ASP A 18 -14.07 -23.86 -7.84
N ALA A 19 -14.49 -24.42 -6.71
CA ALA A 19 -13.93 -24.11 -5.41
C ALA A 19 -12.50 -24.66 -5.24
N SER A 20 -12.06 -25.60 -6.09
CA SER A 20 -10.69 -26.10 -6.11
C SER A 20 -9.70 -25.15 -6.81
N GLU A 21 -10.17 -24.19 -7.59
CA GLU A 21 -9.30 -23.25 -8.30
C GLU A 21 -8.92 -22.08 -7.38
N PRO A 22 -7.67 -21.59 -7.42
CA PRO A 22 -7.27 -20.44 -6.63
C PRO A 22 -8.09 -19.20 -7.00
N ALA A 23 -8.43 -18.39 -6.00
CA ALA A 23 -9.09 -17.12 -6.24
C ALA A 23 -8.18 -16.20 -7.06
N VAL A 24 -8.74 -15.58 -8.10
CA VAL A 24 -8.01 -14.63 -8.94
C VAL A 24 -8.36 -13.21 -8.49
N PHE A 25 -7.38 -12.43 -8.10
CA PHE A 25 -7.56 -11.02 -7.74
C PHE A 25 -7.02 -10.12 -8.85
N LYS A 26 -7.76 -9.04 -9.17
CA LYS A 26 -7.39 -8.09 -10.22
C LYS A 26 -7.48 -6.66 -9.70
N LEU A 27 -6.37 -5.94 -9.78
CA LEU A 27 -6.35 -4.50 -9.51
C LEU A 27 -7.03 -3.75 -10.67
N VAL A 28 -7.88 -2.80 -10.33
CA VAL A 28 -8.67 -1.98 -11.27
C VAL A 28 -8.62 -0.50 -10.89
N ASP A 29 -9.24 0.33 -11.72
CA ASP A 29 -9.33 1.79 -11.57
C ASP A 29 -7.98 2.52 -11.66
N PHE A 30 -7.45 2.55 -12.88
CA PHE A 30 -6.20 3.22 -13.22
C PHE A 30 -6.37 4.74 -13.48
N GLY A 31 -7.48 5.35 -13.04
CA GLY A 31 -7.84 6.74 -13.35
C GLY A 31 -6.92 7.81 -12.74
N LEU A 32 -6.17 7.43 -11.71
CA LEU A 32 -5.17 8.27 -11.01
C LEU A 32 -3.73 7.88 -11.32
N CYS A 33 -3.51 6.90 -12.19
CA CYS A 33 -2.18 6.41 -12.48
C CYS A 33 -1.27 7.49 -13.07
N CYS A 34 0.00 7.42 -12.68
CA CYS A 34 1.05 8.25 -13.24
C CYS A 34 2.29 7.41 -13.54
N ARG A 35 3.23 8.02 -14.24
CA ARG A 35 4.58 7.51 -14.44
C ARG A 35 5.29 7.43 -13.10
N SER A 36 6.21 6.47 -12.99
CA SER A 36 6.97 6.25 -11.76
C SER A 36 7.87 7.44 -11.40
N ASP A 37 8.24 8.25 -12.39
CA ASP A 37 8.99 9.50 -12.19
C ASP A 37 8.10 10.69 -11.78
N GLY A 38 6.78 10.48 -11.67
CA GLY A 38 5.81 11.51 -11.32
C GLY A 38 5.64 12.62 -12.37
N SER A 39 6.21 12.47 -13.57
CA SER A 39 6.22 13.54 -14.60
C SER A 39 4.84 13.95 -15.12
N ASP A 40 3.84 13.09 -14.98
CA ASP A 40 2.44 13.31 -15.33
C ASP A 40 1.50 13.22 -14.10
N TYR A 41 2.05 13.33 -12.89
CA TYR A 41 1.24 13.34 -11.67
C TYR A 41 0.34 14.58 -11.63
N SER A 42 -0.98 14.35 -11.59
CA SER A 42 -1.97 15.42 -11.67
C SER A 42 -2.20 16.21 -10.37
N GLY A 43 -1.55 15.83 -9.27
CA GLY A 43 -1.83 16.36 -7.93
C GLY A 43 -3.14 15.87 -7.32
N ARG A 44 -3.94 15.08 -8.05
CA ARG A 44 -5.17 14.47 -7.52
C ARG A 44 -4.82 13.31 -6.59
N GLU A 45 -5.33 13.40 -5.36
CA GLU A 45 -5.17 12.39 -4.32
C GLU A 45 -6.21 11.26 -4.45
N GLY A 46 -5.79 10.04 -4.11
CA GLY A 46 -6.67 8.88 -3.96
C GLY A 46 -7.39 8.87 -2.60
N ASP A 47 -7.83 7.70 -2.14
CA ASP A 47 -8.48 7.57 -0.83
C ASP A 47 -7.51 7.88 0.32
N CYS A 48 -7.90 8.82 1.18
CA CYS A 48 -7.05 9.31 2.26
C CYS A 48 -6.66 8.24 3.28
N ARG A 49 -7.38 7.12 3.40
CA ARG A 49 -7.01 6.03 4.33
C ARG A 49 -5.71 5.33 3.94
N TYR A 50 -5.48 5.19 2.63
CA TYR A 50 -4.32 4.48 2.07
C TYR A 50 -3.25 5.43 1.52
N LEU A 51 -3.52 6.74 1.48
CA LEU A 51 -2.61 7.75 0.95
C LEU A 51 -1.29 7.82 1.72
N ALA A 52 -0.17 7.56 1.04
CA ALA A 52 1.15 7.56 1.65
C ALA A 52 1.55 8.93 2.21
N PRO A 53 2.29 9.00 3.35
CA PRO A 53 2.59 10.26 4.02
C PRO A 53 3.39 11.24 3.15
N GLU A 54 4.28 10.75 2.30
CA GLU A 54 5.08 11.59 1.41
C GLU A 54 4.27 12.31 0.32
N LEU A 55 3.03 11.87 0.06
CA LEU A 55 2.12 12.53 -0.88
C LEU A 55 1.30 13.66 -0.23
N LEU A 56 1.31 13.76 1.10
CA LEU A 56 0.64 14.81 1.86
C LEU A 56 1.49 16.08 1.99
N ASP A 57 2.82 15.92 1.96
CA ASP A 57 3.75 17.03 2.05
C ASP A 57 3.97 17.65 0.66
N ASP A 58 4.12 18.99 0.62
CA ASP A 58 4.49 19.78 -0.57
C ASP A 58 5.81 19.32 -1.25
N MET A 59 6.52 18.36 -0.65
CA MET A 59 7.76 17.75 -1.15
C MET A 59 7.57 16.99 -2.46
N CYS A 60 6.39 16.39 -2.70
CA CYS A 60 6.07 15.73 -3.98
C CYS A 60 5.35 16.66 -4.98
N VAL A 61 4.69 17.71 -4.48
CA VAL A 61 3.85 18.62 -5.26
C VAL A 61 4.37 20.05 -5.16
N SER A 62 5.56 20.30 -5.69
CA SER A 62 5.87 21.66 -6.10
C SER A 62 5.14 21.94 -7.41
N GLU A 63 4.02 22.67 -7.34
CA GLU A 63 3.25 23.21 -8.47
C GLU A 63 4.10 24.09 -9.44
N VAL A 64 5.38 24.31 -9.13
CA VAL A 64 6.32 25.03 -9.97
C VAL A 64 6.88 24.09 -11.04
N GLN A 65 6.13 24.00 -12.15
CA GLN A 65 6.64 23.81 -13.51
C GLN A 65 7.88 22.91 -13.67
N GLY A 66 7.63 21.60 -13.79
CA GLY A 66 8.59 20.67 -14.40
C GLY A 66 9.59 20.01 -13.44
N ARG A 67 9.34 20.02 -12.13
CA ARG A 67 10.11 19.17 -11.21
C ARG A 67 9.57 17.73 -11.24
N CYS A 68 10.41 16.83 -11.72
CA CYS A 68 10.28 15.39 -11.52
C CYS A 68 10.20 15.12 -10.00
N CYS A 69 9.27 14.29 -9.55
CA CYS A 69 9.34 13.75 -8.21
C CYS A 69 10.69 13.05 -8.08
N SER A 70 11.52 13.43 -7.09
CA SER A 70 12.77 12.71 -6.83
C SER A 70 12.54 11.31 -6.26
N ILE A 71 11.28 11.00 -5.95
CA ILE A 71 10.82 9.75 -5.36
C ILE A 71 10.12 8.93 -6.47
N ASP A 72 10.44 7.64 -6.54
CA ASP A 72 9.71 6.70 -7.39
C ASP A 72 8.28 6.55 -6.86
N MET A 73 7.30 7.06 -7.60
CA MET A 73 5.89 7.09 -7.17
C MET A 73 5.33 5.70 -6.80
N ARG A 74 5.94 4.61 -7.29
CA ARG A 74 5.52 3.24 -6.93
C ARG A 74 5.71 2.93 -5.45
N VAL A 75 6.59 3.65 -4.74
CA VAL A 75 6.76 3.44 -3.29
C VAL A 75 5.51 3.85 -2.50
N ALA A 76 4.72 4.80 -3.01
CA ALA A 76 3.45 5.19 -2.40
C ALA A 76 2.39 4.09 -2.54
N ASP A 77 2.37 3.37 -3.67
CA ASP A 77 1.51 2.19 -3.83
C ASP A 77 1.87 1.10 -2.82
N MET A 78 3.15 0.98 -2.45
CA MET A 78 3.58 -0.02 -1.46
C MET A 78 3.11 0.32 -0.05
N PHE A 79 3.07 1.61 0.33
CA PHE A 79 2.40 2.02 1.57
C PHE A 79 0.90 1.69 1.52
N SER A 80 0.26 2.04 0.41
CA SER A 80 -1.17 1.78 0.20
C SER A 80 -1.50 0.28 0.30
N PHE A 81 -0.63 -0.58 -0.25
CA PHE A 81 -0.71 -2.03 -0.11
C PHE A 81 -0.56 -2.50 1.35
N GLY A 82 0.40 -1.94 2.11
CA GLY A 82 0.55 -2.23 3.54
C GLY A 82 -0.68 -1.83 4.36
N ALA A 83 -1.25 -0.65 4.08
CA ALA A 83 -2.47 -0.17 4.71
C ALA A 83 -3.69 -1.05 4.36
N MET A 84 -3.81 -1.47 3.09
CA MET A 84 -4.83 -2.43 2.66
C MET A 84 -4.71 -3.75 3.42
N LEU A 85 -3.50 -4.30 3.60
CA LEU A 85 -3.31 -5.52 4.39
C LEU A 85 -3.67 -5.32 5.87
N MET A 86 -3.31 -4.18 6.46
CA MET A 86 -3.74 -3.84 7.83
C MET A 86 -5.26 -3.90 7.98
N GLU A 87 -5.99 -3.25 7.07
CA GLU A 87 -7.46 -3.27 7.06
C GLU A 87 -8.02 -4.69 7.00
N LEU A 88 -7.50 -5.51 6.07
CA LEU A 88 -7.96 -6.89 5.89
C LEU A 88 -7.77 -7.74 7.15
N TYR A 89 -6.67 -7.53 7.88
CA TYR A 89 -6.38 -8.28 9.10
C TYR A 89 -7.14 -7.76 10.32
N LEU A 90 -7.28 -6.43 10.46
CA LEU A 90 -8.08 -5.82 11.52
C LEU A 90 -9.58 -6.12 11.36
N GLN A 91 -10.02 -6.43 10.13
CA GLN A 91 -11.44 -6.60 9.77
C GLN A 91 -12.30 -5.37 10.07
N GLU A 92 -11.69 -4.20 10.13
CA GLU A 92 -12.33 -2.92 10.37
C GLU A 92 -11.76 -1.88 9.39
N PRO A 93 -12.60 -0.97 8.85
CA PRO A 93 -12.13 0.09 7.99
C PRO A 93 -11.07 0.94 8.67
N LEU A 94 -9.99 1.29 7.96
CA LEU A 94 -9.01 2.22 8.50
C LEU A 94 -9.62 3.60 8.77
N PRO A 95 -9.16 4.33 9.79
CA PRO A 95 -9.62 5.68 10.08
C PRO A 95 -9.27 6.62 8.93
N ALA A 96 -10.22 7.42 8.46
CA ALA A 96 -10.03 8.39 7.38
C ALA A 96 -9.42 9.73 7.83
N HIS A 97 -9.38 9.98 9.15
CA HIS A 97 -8.88 11.20 9.77
C HIS A 97 -8.64 10.98 11.28
N GLY A 98 -8.04 11.95 11.94
CA GLY A 98 -7.84 11.94 13.39
C GLY A 98 -6.62 11.12 13.84
N SER A 99 -6.54 10.81 15.14
CA SER A 99 -5.35 10.22 15.75
C SER A 99 -4.98 8.87 15.11
N GLY A 100 -5.93 7.96 14.91
CA GLY A 100 -5.67 6.66 14.29
C GLY A 100 -5.13 6.76 12.86
N TRP A 101 -5.55 7.78 12.10
CA TRP A 101 -5.03 8.04 10.75
C TRP A 101 -3.56 8.50 10.79
N HIS A 102 -3.21 9.32 11.78
CA HIS A 102 -1.82 9.73 12.01
C HIS A 102 -0.98 8.59 12.59
N GLU A 103 -1.53 7.77 13.48
CA GLU A 103 -0.85 6.64 14.10
C GLU A 103 -0.37 5.65 13.04
N LEU A 104 -1.20 5.29 12.05
CA LEU A 104 -0.77 4.40 10.96
C LEU A 104 0.46 4.93 10.20
N ARG A 105 0.53 6.25 9.98
CA ARG A 105 1.62 6.93 9.25
C ARG A 105 2.88 7.16 10.08
N ASN A 106 2.75 7.09 11.41
CA ASN A 106 3.84 7.32 12.34
C ASN A 106 4.15 6.06 13.19
N ALA A 107 3.54 4.92 12.86
CA ALA A 107 3.65 3.70 13.64
C ALA A 107 5.08 3.17 13.60
N SER A 108 5.64 2.88 14.77
CA SER A 108 6.89 2.14 14.84
C SER A 108 6.65 0.67 14.48
N ARG A 109 7.72 -0.04 14.09
CA ARG A 109 7.63 -1.48 13.81
C ARG A 109 7.11 -2.24 15.03
N GLU A 110 7.57 -1.87 16.23
CA GLU A 110 7.15 -2.49 17.49
C GLU A 110 5.64 -2.35 17.69
N HIS A 111 5.09 -1.15 17.44
CA HIS A 111 3.65 -0.91 17.57
C HIS A 111 2.83 -1.74 16.57
N LEU A 112 3.30 -1.87 15.32
CA LEU A 112 2.66 -2.73 14.32
C LEU A 112 2.71 -4.21 14.73
N HIS A 113 3.84 -4.66 15.27
CA HIS A 113 3.98 -6.01 15.80
C HIS A 113 2.99 -6.28 16.94
N GLU A 114 2.89 -5.38 17.92
CA GLU A 114 1.94 -5.53 19.03
C GLU A 114 0.49 -5.57 18.54
N SER A 115 0.14 -4.70 17.60
CA SER A 115 -1.22 -4.60 17.05
C SER A 115 -1.65 -5.85 16.28
N LEU A 116 -0.72 -6.47 15.56
CA LEU A 116 -0.99 -7.61 14.68
C LEU A 116 -0.66 -8.97 15.29
N ALA A 117 0.09 -9.05 16.40
CA ALA A 117 0.63 -10.29 16.97
C ALA A 117 -0.41 -11.39 17.23
N ARG A 118 -1.68 -11.02 17.46
CA ARG A 118 -2.76 -11.98 17.73
C ARG A 118 -3.55 -12.41 16.50
N ILE A 119 -3.36 -11.74 15.36
CA ILE A 119 -4.21 -11.89 14.16
C ILE A 119 -3.42 -12.20 12.89
N ALA A 120 -2.11 -11.94 12.87
CA ALA A 120 -1.24 -12.18 11.73
C ALA A 120 -0.02 -13.04 12.12
N SER A 121 0.56 -13.75 11.13
CA SER A 121 1.80 -14.49 11.33
C SER A 121 3.01 -13.56 11.36
N PRO A 122 4.11 -13.91 12.07
CA PRO A 122 5.29 -13.06 12.11
C PRO A 122 5.84 -12.65 10.74
N PRO A 123 5.96 -13.54 9.73
CA PRO A 123 6.42 -13.13 8.40
C PRO A 123 5.51 -12.09 7.73
N LEU A 124 4.20 -12.18 7.97
CA LEU A 124 3.25 -11.23 7.41
C LEU A 124 3.32 -9.88 8.11
N ILE A 125 3.47 -9.87 9.43
CA ILE A 125 3.68 -8.63 10.20
C ILE A 125 4.91 -7.90 9.67
N GLU A 126 6.00 -8.62 9.40
CA GLU A 126 7.22 -8.05 8.84
C GLU A 126 7.01 -7.46 7.43
N ILE A 127 6.23 -8.13 6.58
CA ILE A 127 5.85 -7.61 5.25
C ILE A 127 5.04 -6.32 5.39
N ILE A 128 4.02 -6.31 6.25
CA ILE A 128 3.16 -5.14 6.49
C ILE A 128 4.01 -3.98 7.04
N ALA A 129 4.83 -4.24 8.06
CA ALA A 129 5.71 -3.23 8.66
C ALA A 129 6.76 -2.69 7.68
N ALA A 130 7.29 -3.53 6.77
CA ALA A 130 8.18 -3.08 5.72
C ALA A 130 7.47 -2.17 4.70
N CYS A 131 6.23 -2.50 4.33
CA CYS A 131 5.41 -1.69 3.42
C CYS A 131 5.03 -0.33 4.02
N LEU A 132 4.79 -0.25 5.33
CA LEU A 132 4.43 0.97 6.05
C LEU A 132 5.64 1.80 6.55
N SER A 133 6.86 1.39 6.21
CA SER A 133 8.08 2.10 6.61
C SER A 133 8.35 3.36 5.77
N GLU A 134 9.47 4.04 6.06
CA GLU A 134 9.97 5.16 5.26
C GLU A 134 10.05 4.82 3.77
N PRO A 135 9.70 5.75 2.85
CA PRO A 135 9.62 5.47 1.41
C PRO A 135 10.84 4.77 0.80
N SER A 136 12.05 5.12 1.26
CA SER A 136 13.31 4.57 0.79
C SER A 136 13.58 3.13 1.25
N SER A 137 12.88 2.67 2.28
CA SER A 137 13.04 1.34 2.89
C SER A 137 11.93 0.36 2.49
N ARG A 138 10.88 0.84 1.82
CA ARG A 138 9.76 -0.01 1.39
C ARG A 138 10.22 -1.01 0.32
N PRO A 139 9.82 -2.29 0.43
CA PRO A 139 10.05 -3.25 -0.64
C PRO A 139 9.20 -2.88 -1.86
N ASN A 140 9.69 -3.14 -3.06
CA ASN A 140 8.85 -3.10 -4.26
C ASN A 140 7.97 -4.36 -4.36
N ALA A 141 6.98 -4.33 -5.26
CA ALA A 141 6.03 -5.44 -5.43
C ALA A 141 6.70 -6.79 -5.72
N ALA A 142 7.78 -6.83 -6.51
CA ALA A 142 8.49 -8.07 -6.80
C ALA A 142 9.20 -8.64 -5.55
N GLN A 143 9.76 -7.77 -4.72
CA GLN A 143 10.35 -8.17 -3.43
C GLN A 143 9.28 -8.71 -2.48
N VAL A 144 8.09 -8.09 -2.43
CA VAL A 144 6.96 -8.61 -1.65
C VAL A 144 6.52 -9.99 -2.14
N CYS A 145 6.41 -10.20 -3.46
CA CYS A 145 6.09 -11.52 -4.01
C CYS A 145 7.12 -12.58 -3.57
N GLN A 146 8.42 -12.28 -3.65
CA GLN A 146 9.48 -13.18 -3.21
C GLN A 146 9.40 -13.49 -1.71
N LEU A 147 9.10 -12.49 -0.88
CA LEU A 147 8.88 -12.68 0.56
C LEU A 147 7.67 -13.57 0.82
N LEU A 148 6.58 -13.39 0.07
CA LEU A 148 5.40 -14.25 0.20
C LEU A 148 5.71 -15.69 -0.21
N GLU A 149 6.30 -15.90 -1.39
CA GLU A 149 6.65 -17.24 -1.91
C GLU A 149 7.63 -17.99 -1.01
N SER A 150 8.55 -17.28 -0.34
CA SER A 150 9.53 -17.89 0.56
C SER A 150 8.99 -18.21 1.95
N ASN A 151 7.93 -17.54 2.39
CA ASN A 151 7.37 -17.71 3.74
C ASN A 151 6.05 -18.48 3.76
N PHE A 152 5.38 -18.61 2.61
CA PHE A 152 4.09 -19.26 2.47
C PHE A 152 4.14 -20.23 1.28
N ASN A 153 3.82 -21.50 1.53
CA ASN A 153 3.73 -22.51 0.47
C ASN A 153 2.40 -22.31 -0.28
N PHE A 154 2.47 -21.70 -1.46
CA PHE A 154 1.36 -21.67 -2.41
C PHE A 154 1.47 -22.91 -3.31
N GLU A 155 1.05 -24.06 -2.80
CA GLU A 155 0.85 -25.29 -3.60
C GLU A 155 -0.56 -25.33 -4.22
#